data_AF-A0A1E3XAB1-F1
#
_entry.id   AF-A0A1E3XAB1-F1
#
_cell.length_a   1.000
_cell.length_b   1.000
_cell.length_c   1.000
_cell.angle_alpha   90.00
_cell.angle_beta   90.00
_cell.angle_gamma   90.00
#
_symmetry.space_group_name_H-M   'P 1'
#
loop_
_entity.id
_entity.type
_entity.pdbx_description
1 polymer ?
#
loop_
_entity_poly.entity_id
_entity_poly.type
_entity_poly.pdbx_seq_one_letter_code
_entity_poly.pdbx_strand_id
1 'polypeptide(L)'
;MSRIIRKKNDNRQMFCNIELDSKERILISVAQTGLKIFKMRFGTIPVKTVVDMSLEEMCDHFADPEHYGEPILDFIVDKILPFKSIKEIMETYPINK
;
A
#
# COMPACT_ATOMS: atom_id res chain seq x y z
N MET A 1 13.72 -7.64 6.93
CA MET A 1 13.40 -6.46 6.11
C MET A 1 12.41 -6.86 5.04
N SER A 2 11.29 -6.13 4.99
CA SER A 2 10.26 -6.27 3.96
C SER A 2 10.86 -6.07 2.58
N ARG A 3 10.32 -6.77 1.58
CA ARG A 3 10.88 -6.81 0.22
C ARG A 3 9.82 -6.55 -0.83
N ILE A 4 10.12 -5.66 -1.77
CA ILE A 4 9.33 -5.48 -2.99
C ILE A 4 9.50 -6.73 -3.88
N ILE A 5 8.41 -7.41 -4.19
CA ILE A 5 8.38 -8.54 -5.12
C ILE A 5 8.16 -8.06 -6.56
N ARG A 6 7.20 -7.15 -6.74
CA ARG A 6 6.79 -6.64 -8.05
C ARG A 6 6.24 -5.24 -7.86
N LYS A 7 6.64 -4.32 -8.71
CA LYS A 7 6.12 -2.96 -8.74
C LYS A 7 5.77 -2.60 -10.18
N LYS A 8 4.64 -1.93 -10.38
CA LYS A 8 4.25 -1.36 -11.65
C LYS A 8 3.66 0.01 -11.38
N ASN A 9 4.24 1.03 -11.99
CA ASN A 9 3.87 2.41 -11.79
C ASN A 9 3.84 3.10 -13.16
N ASP A 10 2.71 2.99 -13.85
CA ASP A 10 2.47 3.65 -15.14
C ASP A 10 1.07 4.28 -15.17
N ASN A 11 0.78 5.04 -16.23
CA ASN A 11 -0.50 5.75 -16.41
C ASN A 11 -1.74 4.83 -16.45
N ARG A 12 -1.58 3.51 -16.50
CA ARG A 12 -2.67 2.53 -16.56
C ARG A 12 -2.77 1.70 -15.28
N GLN A 13 -1.66 1.45 -14.59
CA GLN A 13 -1.58 0.55 -13.44
C GLN A 13 -0.54 1.06 -12.43
N MET A 14 -1.00 1.32 -11.20
CA MET A 14 -0.16 1.69 -10.07
C MET A 14 -0.35 0.68 -8.93
N PHE A 15 0.53 -0.31 -8.86
CA PHE A 15 0.50 -1.31 -7.79
C PHE A 15 1.88 -1.83 -7.39
N CYS A 16 1.98 -2.29 -6.15
CA CYS A 16 3.19 -2.90 -5.59
C CYS A 16 2.86 -4.12 -4.73
N ASN A 17 3.55 -5.24 -4.99
CA ASN A 17 3.52 -6.42 -4.14
C ASN A 17 4.72 -6.40 -3.19
N ILE A 18 4.45 -6.50 -1.90
CA ILE A 18 5.46 -6.54 -0.85
C ILE A 18 5.33 -7.84 -0.05
N GLU A 19 6.45 -8.50 0.23
CA GLU A 19 6.56 -9.51 1.27
C GLU A 19 7.05 -8.84 2.55
N LEU A 20 6.25 -8.91 3.61
CA LEU A 20 6.58 -8.36 4.92
C LEU A 20 7.49 -9.33 5.69
N ASP A 21 8.10 -8.84 6.77
CA ASP A 21 8.94 -9.66 7.64
C ASP A 21 8.22 -10.84 8.29
N SER A 22 6.92 -10.68 8.55
CA SER A 22 6.02 -11.74 9.02
C SER A 22 5.76 -12.84 7.99
N LYS A 23 6.36 -12.76 6.79
CA LYS A 23 6.11 -13.61 5.62
C LYS A 23 4.73 -13.46 5.00
N GLU A 24 3.94 -12.50 5.48
CA GLU A 24 2.70 -12.13 4.82
C GLU A 24 2.99 -11.33 3.55
N ARG A 25 2.15 -11.49 2.54
CA ARG A 25 2.24 -10.74 1.30
C ARG A 25 1.08 -9.78 1.18
N ILE A 26 1.39 -8.57 0.74
CA ILE A 26 0.39 -7.54 0.48
C ILE A 26 0.49 -7.04 -0.95
N LEU A 27 -0.64 -6.62 -1.49
CA LEU A 27 -0.77 -5.87 -2.74
C LEU A 27 -1.26 -4.47 -2.39
N ILE A 28 -0.40 -3.47 -2.62
CA ILE A 28 -0.73 -2.06 -2.57
C ILE A 28 -1.25 -1.68 -3.95
N SER A 29 -2.45 -1.13 -4.04
CA SER A 29 -3.07 -0.70 -5.28
C SER A 29 -3.54 0.74 -5.13
N VAL A 30 -3.02 1.61 -5.97
CA VAL A 30 -3.42 3.03 -6.02
C VAL A 30 -4.23 3.26 -7.28
N ALA A 31 -5.38 3.91 -7.13
CA ALA A 31 -6.26 4.29 -8.21
C ALA A 31 -6.73 5.72 -8.02
N GLN A 32 -7.39 6.29 -9.04
CA GLN A 32 -8.02 7.61 -8.94
C GLN A 32 -9.07 7.69 -7.82
N THR A 33 -9.62 6.54 -7.40
CA THR A 33 -10.60 6.46 -6.31
C THR A 33 -9.95 6.40 -4.92
N GLY A 34 -8.62 6.21 -4.82
CA GLY A 34 -7.90 6.11 -3.56
C GLY A 34 -6.92 4.93 -3.49
N LEU A 35 -6.65 4.48 -2.26
CA LEU A 35 -5.68 3.44 -1.93
C LEU A 35 -6.38 2.20 -1.36
N LYS A 36 -6.02 1.02 -1.87
CA LYS A 36 -6.35 -0.26 -1.22
C LYS A 36 -5.11 -1.09 -1.00
N ILE A 37 -5.00 -1.67 0.19
CA ILE A 37 -3.98 -2.67 0.51
C ILE A 37 -4.69 -4.00 0.76
N PHE A 38 -4.31 -5.03 0.01
CA PHE A 38 -4.89 -6.37 0.13
C PHE A 38 -3.88 -7.34 0.72
N LYS A 39 -4.31 -8.22 1.62
CA LYS A 39 -3.59 -9.44 1.99
C LYS A 39 -3.69 -10.44 0.85
N MET A 40 -2.56 -11.05 0.50
CA MET A 40 -2.43 -12.04 -0.56
C MET A 40 -2.29 -13.45 0.02
N ARG A 41 -3.06 -14.41 -0.49
CA ARG A 41 -2.90 -15.85 -0.22
C ARG A 41 -2.08 -16.48 -1.35
N PHE A 42 -1.14 -17.34 -0.98
CA PHE A 42 -0.15 -17.92 -1.91
C PHE A 42 0.62 -16.87 -2.75
N GLY A 43 0.61 -15.61 -2.31
CA GLY A 43 1.28 -14.50 -2.97
C GLY A 43 0.65 -13.96 -4.26
N THR A 44 -0.49 -14.50 -4.70
CA THR A 44 -1.12 -14.11 -5.99
C THR A 44 -2.60 -13.77 -5.89
N ILE A 45 -3.31 -14.27 -4.87
CA ILE A 45 -4.77 -14.10 -4.76
C ILE A 45 -5.08 -13.13 -3.61
N PRO A 46 -5.67 -11.95 -3.88
CA PRO A 46 -6.18 -11.08 -2.82
C PRO A 46 -7.28 -11.81 -2.03
N VAL A 47 -7.15 -11.87 -0.71
CA VAL A 47 -8.11 -12.58 0.17
C VAL A 47 -8.74 -11.72 1.26
N LYS A 48 -8.15 -10.56 1.57
CA LYS A 48 -8.69 -9.65 2.58
C LYS A 48 -8.21 -8.23 2.31
N THR A 49 -9.09 -7.25 2.41
CA THR A 49 -8.70 -5.83 2.45
C THR A 49 -8.15 -5.49 3.83
N VAL A 50 -6.95 -4.91 3.86
CA VAL A 50 -6.20 -4.51 5.05
C VAL A 50 -6.37 -3.02 5.31
N VAL A 51 -6.29 -2.22 4.24
CA VAL A 51 -6.49 -0.77 4.25
C VAL A 51 -7.39 -0.43 3.07
N ASP A 52 -8.35 0.45 3.29
CA ASP A 52 -9.23 1.04 2.27
C ASP A 52 -9.34 2.52 2.58
N MET A 53 -8.81 3.36 1.69
CA MET A 53 -8.81 4.81 1.83
C MET A 53 -9.36 5.42 0.56
N SER A 54 -10.25 6.39 0.72
CA SER A 54 -10.65 7.29 -0.35
C SER A 54 -9.47 8.14 -0.85
N LEU A 55 -9.65 8.80 -1.99
CA LEU A 55 -8.66 9.75 -2.51
C LEU A 55 -8.38 10.88 -1.49
N GLU A 56 -9.40 11.37 -0.80
CA GLU A 56 -9.28 12.43 0.20
C GLU A 56 -8.42 11.97 1.39
N GLU A 57 -8.75 10.83 2.00
CA GLU A 57 -7.96 10.25 3.09
C GLU A 57 -6.54 9.91 2.66
N MET A 58 -6.36 9.40 1.44
CA MET A 58 -5.03 9.12 0.89
C MET A 58 -4.22 10.41 0.76
N CYS A 59 -4.81 11.50 0.29
CA CYS A 59 -4.16 12.80 0.26
C CYS A 59 -3.83 13.29 1.68
N ASP A 60 -4.73 13.18 2.64
CA ASP A 60 -4.47 13.64 4.00
C ASP A 60 -3.33 12.87 4.68
N HIS A 61 -3.20 11.57 4.41
CA HIS A 61 -2.16 10.72 4.99
C HIS A 61 -0.83 10.74 4.23
N PHE A 62 -0.86 10.99 2.93
CA PHE A 62 0.30 10.81 2.05
C PHE A 62 0.67 12.03 1.19
N ALA A 63 -0.11 13.12 1.20
CA ALA A 63 0.29 14.36 0.55
C ALA A 63 1.32 15.09 1.41
N ASP A 64 2.56 15.10 0.92
CA ASP A 64 3.64 15.90 1.48
C ASP A 64 4.02 16.98 0.45
N PRO A 65 3.94 18.28 0.79
CA PRO A 65 4.35 19.36 -0.11
C PRO A 65 5.80 19.23 -0.59
N GLU A 66 6.68 18.59 0.18
CA GLU A 66 8.08 18.38 -0.19
C GLU A 66 8.26 17.31 -1.27
N HIS A 67 7.27 16.44 -1.47
CA HIS A 67 7.29 15.33 -2.42
C HIS A 67 6.33 15.56 -3.60
N TYR A 68 5.92 16.82 -3.82
CA TYR A 68 4.98 17.17 -4.88
C TYR A 68 5.58 16.89 -6.27
N GLY A 69 4.93 16.00 -7.03
CA GLY A 69 5.40 15.57 -8.35
C GLY A 69 6.08 14.20 -8.38
N GLU A 70 6.35 13.59 -7.22
CA GLU A 70 6.79 12.20 -7.16
C GLU A 70 5.62 11.23 -7.41
N PRO A 71 5.89 10.04 -7.97
CA PRO A 71 4.85 9.05 -8.14
C PRO A 71 4.31 8.57 -6.79
N ILE A 72 3.03 8.84 -6.51
CA ILE A 72 2.39 8.59 -5.21
C ILE A 72 2.56 7.15 -4.69
N LEU A 73 2.59 6.15 -5.60
CA LEU A 73 2.82 4.76 -5.21
C LEU A 73 4.18 4.54 -4.56
N ASP A 74 5.20 5.27 -4.99
CA ASP A 74 6.57 5.13 -4.50
C ASP A 74 6.64 5.61 -3.06
N PHE A 75 6.05 6.78 -2.80
CA PHE A 75 5.92 7.33 -1.46
C PHE A 75 5.14 6.41 -0.50
N ILE A 76 4.00 5.87 -0.95
CA ILE A 76 3.22 4.90 -0.15
C ILE A 76 4.05 3.64 0.13
N VAL A 77 4.79 3.13 -0.85
CA VAL A 77 5.66 1.97 -0.66
C VAL A 77 6.74 2.26 0.38
N ASP A 78 7.35 3.45 0.36
CA ASP A 78 8.39 3.84 1.31
C ASP A 78 7.84 3.99 2.73
N LYS A 79 6.59 4.46 2.88
CA LYS A 79 5.90 4.47 4.18
C LYS A 79 5.52 3.08 4.67
N ILE A 80 5.23 2.13 3.76
CA ILE A 80 4.79 0.78 4.11
C ILE A 80 5.95 -0.20 4.35
N LEU A 81 7.08 -0.04 3.65
CA LEU A 81 8.26 -0.91 3.74
C LEU A 81 8.79 -1.13 5.18
N PRO A 82 8.76 -0.14 6.09
CA PRO A 82 9.22 -0.31 7.47
C PRO A 82 8.37 -1.27 8.31
N PHE A 83 7.09 -1.51 7.96
CA PHE A 83 6.22 -2.39 8.74
C PHE A 83 6.63 -3.85 8.58
N LYS A 84 6.58 -4.58 9.69
CA LYS A 84 6.97 -6.00 9.74
C LYS A 84 5.80 -6.94 9.52
N SER A 85 4.58 -6.50 9.77
CA SER A 85 3.39 -7.35 9.68
C SER A 85 2.15 -6.59 9.24
N ILE A 86 1.14 -7.33 8.76
CA ILE A 86 -0.17 -6.74 8.42
C ILE A 86 -0.81 -6.10 9.65
N LYS A 87 -0.58 -6.65 10.85
CA LYS A 87 -1.12 -6.12 12.10
C LYS A 87 -0.62 -4.68 12.35
N GLU A 88 0.67 -4.44 12.22
CA GLU A 88 1.25 -3.10 12.41
C GLU A 88 0.69 -2.07 11.40
N ILE A 89 0.47 -2.50 10.15
CA ILE A 89 -0.16 -1.67 9.12
C ILE A 89 -1.59 -1.29 9.54
N MET A 90 -2.39 -2.26 9.99
CA MET A 90 -3.78 -2.02 10.40
C MET A 90 -3.89 -1.15 11.66
N GLU A 91 -2.92 -1.23 12.57
CA GLU A 91 -2.88 -0.37 13.76
C GLU A 91 -2.56 1.08 13.41
N THR A 92 -1.78 1.30 12.34
CA THR A 92 -1.40 2.65 11.87
C THR A 92 -2.44 3.25 10.93
N TYR A 93 -3.01 2.42 10.06
CA TYR A 93 -3.98 2.82 9.02
C TYR A 93 -5.26 1.99 9.17
N PRO A 94 -6.10 2.29 10.17
CA PRO A 94 -7.32 1.54 10.40
C PRO A 94 -8.32 1.75 9.26
N ILE A 95 -9.10 0.71 8.96
CA ILE A 95 -10.23 0.82 8.04
C ILE A 95 -11.32 1.63 8.74
N ASN A 96 -11.58 2.85 8.25
CA ASN A 96 -12.78 3.59 8.62
C ASN A 96 -13.97 2.84 8.00
N LYS A 97 -14.85 2.30 8.85
CA LYS A 97 -16.07 1.59 8.44
C LYS A 97 -17.22 2.56 8.22
#